data_AF-A0A8C4DGK6-F1
#
_entry.id   AF-A0A8C4DGK6-F1
#
_cell.length_a   1.000
_cell.length_b   1.000
_cell.length_c   1.000
_cell.angle_alpha   90.00
_cell.angle_beta   90.00
_cell.angle_gamma   90.00
#
_symmetry.space_group_name_H-M   'P 1'
#
loop_
_entity.id
_entity.type
_entity.pdbx_description
1 polymer ?
#
loop_
_entity_poly.entity_id
_entity_poly.type
_entity_poly.pdbx_seq_one_letter_code
_entity_poly.pdbx_strand_id
1 'polypeptide(L)'
;MPREDRATWKSNYFMKIIQLLDDYPKCFIVGADNVGSKQMQTIRLSLRDKAVVLMGKNTMMRKAIRGHLENNPALEKLLPHIKGNVGFVFTKEDLAEVRDLLLANKVPAAARAGAIAPCDVTVPAQNTGLGPEKTSFFQALGITTKISREQPLILTNIT
;
A
#
# COMPACT_ATOMS: atom_id res chain seq x y z
N MET A 1 8.62 12.04 22.85
CA MET A 1 10.02 12.04 22.36
C MET A 1 10.35 13.48 21.96
N PRO A 2 11.48 14.06 22.41
CA PRO A 2 11.84 15.44 22.07
C PRO A 2 11.93 15.58 20.55
N ARG A 3 11.57 16.75 20.03
CA ARG A 3 11.72 17.05 18.60
C ARG A 3 13.22 17.17 18.33
N GLU A 4 13.81 16.12 17.79
CA GLU A 4 15.20 16.11 17.36
C GLU A 4 15.42 17.21 16.31
N ASP A 5 16.60 17.84 16.32
CA ASP A 5 16.93 18.88 15.35
C ASP A 5 16.85 18.35 13.91
N ARG A 6 16.34 19.18 12.99
CA ARG A 6 16.08 18.74 11.62
C ARG A 6 17.35 18.27 10.90
N ALA A 7 18.50 18.82 11.27
CA ALA A 7 19.79 18.46 10.68
C ALA A 7 20.24 17.07 11.16
N THR A 8 20.20 16.82 12.46
CA THR A 8 20.59 15.53 13.07
C THR A 8 19.64 14.41 12.65
N TRP A 9 18.34 14.68 12.58
CA TRP A 9 17.38 13.69 12.06
C TRP A 9 17.70 13.29 10.62
N LYS A 10 18.06 14.24 9.76
CA LYS A 10 18.43 13.95 8.37
C LYS A 10 19.70 13.11 8.29
N SER A 11 20.75 13.45 9.04
CA SER A 11 21.99 12.66 9.03
C SER A 11 21.76 11.25 9.54
N ASN A 12 20.99 11.09 10.63
CA ASN A 12 20.62 9.78 11.17
C ASN A 12 19.84 8.95 10.15
N TYR A 13 18.93 9.59 9.40
CA TYR A 13 18.18 8.93 8.33
C TYR A 13 19.08 8.48 7.17
N PHE A 14 20.06 9.31 6.78
CA PHE A 14 21.05 8.94 5.75
C PHE A 14 21.90 7.75 6.18
N MET A 15 22.43 7.78 7.41
CA MET A 15 23.22 6.69 7.97
C MET A 15 22.41 5.39 8.01
N LYS A 16 21.14 5.47 8.42
CA LYS A 16 20.25 4.31 8.47
C LYS A 16 19.99 3.69 7.08
N ILE A 17 19.82 4.50 6.04
CA ILE A 17 19.66 3.98 4.67
C ILE A 17 20.93 3.26 4.22
N ILE A 18 22.08 3.89 4.40
CA ILE A 18 23.37 3.35 3.98
C ILE A 18 23.61 2.00 4.67
N GLN A 19 23.41 1.96 5.98
CA GLN A 19 23.51 0.72 6.76
C GLN A 19 22.57 -0.37 6.24
N LEU A 20 21.31 -0.05 5.92
CA LEU A 20 20.37 -1.04 5.38
C LEU A 20 20.73 -1.49 3.95
N LEU A 21 21.34 -0.63 3.15
CA LEU A 21 21.83 -0.99 1.81
C LEU A 21 23.04 -1.92 1.88
N ASP A 22 23.90 -1.76 2.89
CA ASP A 22 25.08 -2.60 3.09
C ASP A 22 24.73 -3.94 3.77
N ASP A 23 23.84 -3.89 4.76
CA ASP A 23 23.46 -5.08 5.53
C ASP A 23 22.61 -6.07 4.72
N TYR A 24 21.82 -5.59 3.75
CA TYR A 24 20.85 -6.41 3.02
C TYR A 24 21.17 -6.46 1.51
N PRO A 25 21.48 -7.64 0.96
CA PRO A 25 21.85 -7.78 -0.45
C PRO A 25 20.67 -7.58 -1.42
N LYS A 26 19.43 -7.70 -0.93
CA LYS A 26 18.21 -7.68 -1.76
C LYS A 26 17.22 -6.65 -1.21
N CYS A 27 16.54 -5.95 -2.11
CA CYS A 27 15.52 -4.97 -1.75
C CYS A 27 14.34 -4.99 -2.73
N PHE A 28 13.14 -4.76 -2.19
CA PHE A 28 11.93 -4.46 -2.97
C PHE A 28 11.63 -2.97 -2.97
N ILE A 29 11.13 -2.50 -4.11
CA ILE A 29 10.49 -1.20 -4.24
C ILE A 29 8.98 -1.45 -4.18
N VAL A 30 8.31 -0.89 -3.16
CA VAL A 30 6.88 -1.11 -2.91
C VAL A 30 6.13 0.20 -3.01
N GLY A 31 5.07 0.24 -3.82
CA GLY A 31 4.11 1.33 -3.82
C GLY A 31 3.18 1.22 -2.61
N ALA A 32 3.06 2.28 -1.82
CA ALA A 32 2.23 2.32 -0.62
C ALA A 32 0.97 3.18 -0.80
N ASP A 33 0.38 3.16 -1.99
CA ASP A 33 -0.85 3.89 -2.27
C ASP A 33 -2.06 3.23 -1.63
N ASN A 34 -2.95 4.03 -1.03
CA ASN A 34 -4.17 3.57 -0.34
C ASN A 34 -3.94 2.61 0.84
N VAL A 35 -2.72 2.56 1.41
CA VAL A 35 -2.43 1.71 2.57
C VAL A 35 -2.68 2.47 3.87
N GLY A 36 -3.55 1.92 4.73
CA GLY A 36 -3.82 2.51 6.04
C GLY A 36 -2.66 2.35 7.02
N SER A 37 -2.54 3.27 7.99
CA SER A 37 -1.48 3.20 9.03
C SER A 37 -1.51 1.89 9.82
N LYS A 38 -2.71 1.37 10.12
CA LYS A 38 -2.88 0.10 10.82
C LYS A 38 -2.41 -1.09 9.95
N GLN A 39 -2.70 -1.07 8.66
CA GLN A 39 -2.25 -2.10 7.73
C GLN A 39 -0.73 -2.09 7.62
N MET A 40 -0.09 -0.92 7.50
CA MET A 40 1.37 -0.82 7.51
C MET A 40 2.00 -1.31 8.82
N GLN A 41 1.32 -1.13 9.96
CA GLN A 41 1.78 -1.71 11.23
C GLN A 41 1.68 -3.23 11.19
N THR A 42 0.56 -3.81 10.76
CA THR A 42 0.40 -5.27 10.63
C THR A 42 1.44 -5.86 9.68
N ILE A 43 1.67 -5.23 8.52
CA ILE A 43 2.71 -5.64 7.57
C ILE A 43 4.09 -5.62 8.25
N ARG A 44 4.43 -4.55 8.99
CA ARG A 44 5.68 -4.47 9.74
C ARG A 44 5.81 -5.54 10.83
N LEU A 45 4.72 -5.93 11.49
CA LEU A 45 4.74 -7.04 12.45
C LEU A 45 4.98 -8.38 11.74
N SER A 46 4.30 -8.62 10.61
CA SER A 46 4.44 -9.89 9.85
C SER A 46 5.82 -10.06 9.21
N LEU A 47 6.47 -8.94 8.87
CA LEU A 47 7.80 -8.91 8.27
C LEU A 47 8.92 -8.86 9.30
N ARG A 48 8.59 -8.82 10.61
CA ARG A 48 9.59 -8.77 11.67
C ARG A 48 10.55 -9.95 11.53
N ASP A 49 11.83 -9.69 11.78
CA ASP A 49 12.95 -10.63 11.69
C ASP A 49 13.33 -11.09 10.27
N LYS A 50 12.39 -11.09 9.33
CA LYS A 50 12.62 -11.44 7.91
C LYS A 50 13.04 -10.25 7.05
N ALA A 51 12.42 -9.10 7.30
CA ALA A 51 12.52 -7.93 6.43
C ALA A 51 12.38 -6.61 7.19
N VAL A 52 13.06 -5.58 6.69
CA VAL A 52 12.95 -4.22 7.24
C VAL A 52 12.29 -3.31 6.23
N VAL A 53 11.14 -2.75 6.61
CA VAL A 53 10.42 -1.74 5.81
C VAL A 53 10.91 -0.34 6.15
N LEU A 54 11.37 0.39 5.14
CA LEU A 54 11.78 1.78 5.24
C LEU A 54 10.96 2.66 4.29
N MET A 55 10.22 3.61 4.87
CA MET A 55 9.52 4.66 4.11
C MET A 55 10.28 5.97 4.24
N GLY A 56 10.31 6.78 3.18
CA GLY A 56 10.90 8.10 3.27
C GLY A 56 10.64 9.01 2.09
N LYS A 57 11.22 10.21 2.15
CA LYS A 57 11.06 11.22 1.09
C LYS A 57 11.92 10.85 -0.13
N ASN A 58 11.31 10.79 -1.31
CA ASN A 58 11.96 10.40 -2.56
C ASN A 58 13.26 11.16 -2.85
N THR A 59 13.29 12.47 -2.60
CA THR A 59 14.48 13.30 -2.83
C THR A 59 15.64 12.94 -1.90
N MET A 60 15.34 12.56 -0.65
CA MET A 60 16.34 12.14 0.33
C MET A 60 16.89 10.77 -0.03
N MET A 61 16.00 9.82 -0.34
CA MET A 61 16.38 8.45 -0.71
C MET A 61 17.23 8.44 -2.00
N ARG A 62 16.83 9.22 -3.01
CA ARG A 62 17.60 9.39 -4.24
C ARG A 62 19.00 9.95 -3.98
N LYS A 63 19.13 10.92 -3.08
CA LYS A 63 20.44 11.49 -2.71
C LYS A 63 21.31 10.46 -1.98
N ALA A 64 20.72 9.65 -1.10
CA ALA A 64 21.45 8.62 -0.34
C ALA A 64 22.01 7.56 -1.28
N ILE A 65 21.17 7.06 -2.19
CA ILE A 65 21.54 6.03 -3.16
C ILE A 65 22.61 6.54 -4.14
N ARG A 66 22.50 7.81 -4.59
CA ARG A 66 23.53 8.42 -5.44
C ARG A 66 24.88 8.58 -4.73
N GLY A 67 24.87 8.87 -3.43
CA GLY A 67 26.10 8.95 -2.65
C GLY A 67 26.78 7.59 -2.44
N HIS A 68 26.03 6.50 -2.58
CA HIS A 68 26.52 5.13 -2.41
C HIS A 68 26.73 4.40 -3.75
N LEU A 69 26.65 5.13 -4.87
CA LEU A 69 26.76 4.56 -6.21
C LEU A 69 28.17 4.03 -6.51
N GLU A 70 29.19 4.63 -5.89
CA GLU A 70 30.60 4.25 -6.06
C GLU A 70 30.87 2.81 -5.59
N ASN A 71 30.13 2.34 -4.58
CA ASN A 71 30.26 0.99 -4.04
C ASN A 71 29.42 -0.04 -4.78
N ASN A 72 28.29 0.38 -5.37
CA ASN A 72 27.42 -0.53 -6.12
C ASN A 72 26.74 0.18 -7.31
N PRO A 73 27.26 -0.01 -8.54
CA PRO A 73 26.71 0.65 -9.73
C PRO A 73 25.31 0.13 -10.10
N ALA A 74 24.89 -1.04 -9.61
CA ALA A 74 23.56 -1.58 -9.88
C ALA A 74 22.44 -0.71 -9.28
N LEU A 75 22.75 0.11 -8.27
CA LEU A 75 21.80 1.02 -7.62
C LEU A 75 21.28 2.11 -8.55
N GLU A 76 21.99 2.43 -9.63
CA GLU A 76 21.55 3.41 -10.63
C GLU A 76 20.21 3.01 -11.27
N LYS A 77 20.03 1.69 -11.48
CA LYS A 77 18.80 1.12 -12.05
C LYS A 77 17.58 1.34 -11.16
N LEU A 78 17.74 1.58 -9.85
CA LEU A 78 16.64 1.81 -8.93
C LEU A 78 16.10 3.25 -9.02
N LEU A 79 16.94 4.22 -9.38
CA LEU A 79 16.59 5.65 -9.42
C LEU A 79 15.33 5.99 -10.24
N PRO A 80 15.08 5.42 -11.44
CA PRO A 80 13.87 5.72 -12.21
C PRO A 80 12.58 5.21 -11.56
N HIS A 81 12.66 4.19 -10.71
CA HIS A 81 11.49 3.56 -10.06
C HIS A 81 11.07 4.26 -8.76
N ILE A 82 11.88 5.18 -8.23
CA ILE A 82 11.55 5.97 -7.03
C ILE A 82 10.68 7.18 -7.41
N LYS A 83 9.40 6.92 -7.69
CA LYS A 83 8.38 7.92 -8.07
C LYS A 83 7.05 7.59 -7.39
N GLY A 84 6.34 8.62 -6.92
CA GLY A 84 5.07 8.45 -6.18
C GLY A 84 5.29 8.13 -4.70
N ASN A 85 4.32 7.47 -4.08
CA ASN A 85 4.38 7.04 -2.68
C ASN A 85 5.06 5.67 -2.59
N VAL A 86 6.38 5.67 -2.39
CA VAL A 86 7.21 4.46 -2.50
C VAL A 86 7.96 4.21 -1.20
N GLY A 87 8.08 2.94 -0.85
CA GLY A 87 8.92 2.43 0.23
C GLY A 87 9.92 1.39 -0.25
N PHE A 88 10.92 1.15 0.58
CA PHE A 88 11.88 0.06 0.41
C PHE A 88 11.59 -1.04 1.43
N VAL A 89 11.71 -2.30 1.01
CA VAL A 89 11.70 -3.45 1.90
C VAL A 89 13.00 -4.20 1.69
N PHE A 90 13.84 -4.24 2.72
CA PHE A 90 15.16 -4.87 2.70
C PHE A 90 15.08 -6.27 3.28
N THR A 91 15.63 -7.27 2.58
CA THR A 91 15.50 -8.69 2.94
C THR A 91 16.79 -9.47 2.67
N LYS A 92 17.12 -10.40 3.57
CA LYS A 92 18.21 -11.39 3.35
C LYS A 92 17.69 -12.69 2.77
N GLU A 93 16.41 -13.00 3.01
CA GLU A 93 15.72 -14.21 2.58
C GLU A 93 15.46 -14.24 1.07
N ASP A 94 14.75 -15.27 0.62
CA ASP A 94 14.36 -15.42 -0.78
C ASP A 94 13.30 -14.39 -1.21
N LEU A 95 13.35 -13.97 -2.48
CA LEU A 95 12.42 -12.97 -3.00
C LEU A 95 11.00 -13.53 -3.14
N ALA A 96 10.84 -14.82 -3.44
CA ALA A 96 9.52 -15.39 -3.65
C ALA A 96 8.74 -15.44 -2.34
N GLU A 97 9.38 -15.90 -1.26
CA GLU A 97 8.75 -16.00 0.07
C GLU A 97 8.30 -14.65 0.59
N VAL A 98 9.14 -13.62 0.48
CA VAL A 98 8.83 -12.25 0.93
C VAL A 98 7.70 -11.66 0.08
N ARG A 99 7.72 -11.89 -1.24
CA ARG A 99 6.66 -11.45 -2.14
C ARG A 99 5.33 -12.09 -1.76
N ASP A 100 5.31 -13.39 -1.50
CA ASP A 100 4.09 -14.11 -1.16
C ASP A 100 3.56 -13.66 0.20
N LEU A 101 4.44 -13.39 1.18
CA LEU A 101 4.07 -12.81 2.46
C LEU A 101 3.49 -11.39 2.31
N LEU A 102 4.08 -10.55 1.46
CA LEU A 102 3.55 -9.22 1.14
C LEU A 102 2.16 -9.31 0.47
N LEU A 103 1.97 -10.25 -0.45
CA LEU A 103 0.70 -10.46 -1.15
C LEU A 103 -0.37 -11.06 -0.24
N ALA A 104 -0.01 -11.97 0.66
CA ALA A 104 -0.92 -12.57 1.63
C ALA A 104 -1.51 -11.54 2.60
N ASN A 105 -0.76 -10.49 2.91
CA ASN A 105 -1.21 -9.39 3.78
C ASN A 105 -1.95 -8.26 3.02
N LYS A 106 -2.35 -8.50 1.77
CA LYS A 106 -3.20 -7.56 1.02
C LYS A 106 -4.61 -7.56 1.61
N VAL A 107 -4.90 -6.54 2.42
CA VAL A 107 -6.22 -6.36 3.03
C VAL A 107 -7.19 -5.78 2.00
N PRO A 108 -8.38 -6.38 1.78
CA PRO A 108 -9.43 -5.74 1.01
C PRO A 108 -9.92 -4.51 1.78
N ALA A 109 -9.67 -3.33 1.21
CA ALA A 109 -10.17 -2.08 1.75
C ALA A 109 -11.52 -1.76 1.09
N ALA A 110 -12.46 -1.23 1.88
CA ALA A 110 -13.72 -0.74 1.34
C ALA A 110 -13.45 0.41 0.36
N ALA A 111 -14.23 0.46 -0.73
CA ALA A 111 -14.13 1.55 -1.70
C ALA A 111 -14.42 2.89 -1.00
N ARG A 112 -13.54 3.87 -1.22
CA ARG A 112 -13.70 5.22 -0.68
C ARG A 112 -14.30 6.11 -1.75
N ALA A 113 -15.27 6.95 -1.39
CA ALA A 113 -15.84 7.94 -2.29
C ALA A 113 -14.73 8.82 -2.90
N GLY A 114 -14.75 8.99 -4.23
CA GLY A 114 -13.75 9.75 -4.98
C GLY A 114 -12.44 9.02 -5.29
N ALA A 115 -12.27 7.77 -4.85
CA ALA A 115 -11.14 6.95 -5.26
C ALA A 115 -11.41 6.26 -6.61
N ILE A 116 -10.39 6.17 -7.46
CA ILE A 116 -10.44 5.37 -8.69
C ILE A 116 -10.42 3.90 -8.30
N ALA A 117 -11.38 3.11 -8.82
CA ALA A 117 -11.46 1.69 -8.56
C ALA A 117 -10.28 0.96 -9.23
N PRO A 118 -9.45 0.20 -8.48
CA PRO A 118 -8.34 -0.56 -9.04
C PRO A 118 -8.79 -1.88 -9.70
N CYS A 119 -10.00 -2.34 -9.37
CA CYS A 119 -10.64 -3.53 -9.92
C CYS A 119 -12.13 -3.24 -10.08
N ASP A 120 -12.79 -4.01 -10.95
CA ASP A 120 -14.23 -3.91 -11.17
C ASP A 120 -15.02 -4.22 -9.89
N VAL A 121 -16.11 -3.48 -9.65
CA VAL A 121 -16.89 -3.56 -8.41
C VAL A 121 -18.26 -4.15 -8.71
N THR A 122 -18.39 -5.46 -8.52
CA THR A 122 -19.67 -6.13 -8.78
C THR A 122 -20.62 -6.08 -7.60
N VAL A 123 -21.90 -5.85 -7.87
CA VAL A 123 -22.97 -5.96 -6.87
C VAL A 123 -23.81 -7.22 -7.15
N PRO A 124 -23.89 -8.18 -6.21
CA PRO A 124 -24.66 -9.40 -6.41
C PRO A 124 -26.18 -9.15 -6.26
N ALA A 125 -26.98 -9.93 -7.00
CA ALA A 125 -28.43 -9.96 -6.87
C ALA A 125 -28.82 -10.60 -5.53
N GLN A 126 -29.17 -9.76 -4.54
CA GLN A 126 -29.54 -10.20 -3.19
C GLN A 126 -30.45 -9.17 -2.51
N ASN A 127 -31.21 -9.62 -1.50
CA ASN A 127 -31.95 -8.72 -0.61
C ASN A 127 -30.99 -7.85 0.19
N THR A 128 -31.19 -6.54 0.16
CA THR A 128 -30.28 -5.57 0.78
C THR A 128 -30.45 -5.44 2.30
N GLY A 129 -31.57 -5.92 2.86
CA GLY A 129 -31.91 -5.76 4.28
C GLY A 129 -32.16 -4.31 4.71
N LEU A 130 -32.19 -3.37 3.76
CA LEU A 130 -32.46 -1.96 4.00
C LEU A 130 -33.97 -1.67 3.90
N GLY A 131 -34.41 -0.58 4.54
CA GLY A 131 -35.78 -0.10 4.38
C GLY A 131 -36.08 0.41 2.97
N PRO A 132 -37.36 0.51 2.59
CA PRO A 132 -37.79 0.88 1.24
C PRO A 132 -37.47 2.34 0.89
N GLU A 133 -37.21 3.19 1.89
CA GLU A 133 -36.82 4.60 1.72
C GLU A 133 -35.53 4.78 0.91
N LYS A 134 -34.62 3.81 0.96
CA LYS A 134 -33.30 3.90 0.31
C LYS A 134 -33.28 3.38 -1.14
N THR A 135 -34.44 3.03 -1.70
CA THR A 135 -34.57 2.57 -3.09
C THR A 135 -34.11 3.61 -4.11
N SER A 136 -34.38 4.90 -3.85
CA SER A 136 -33.97 6.03 -4.69
C SER A 136 -32.45 6.14 -4.85
N PHE A 137 -31.69 5.78 -3.80
CA PHE A 137 -30.22 5.81 -3.82
C PHE A 137 -29.65 4.79 -4.81
N PHE A 138 -30.19 3.57 -4.84
CA PHE A 138 -29.75 2.53 -5.77
C PHE A 138 -30.06 2.89 -7.22
N GLN A 139 -31.23 3.50 -7.46
CA GLN A 139 -31.61 3.98 -8.79
C GLN A 139 -30.71 5.11 -9.29
N ALA A 140 -30.31 6.04 -8.41
CA ALA A 140 -29.36 7.10 -8.74
C ALA A 140 -27.97 6.55 -9.12
N LEU A 141 -27.59 5.39 -8.59
CA LEU A 141 -26.37 4.66 -8.94
C LEU A 141 -26.52 3.75 -10.18
N GLY A 142 -27.69 3.75 -10.84
CA GLY A 142 -27.96 2.89 -12.00
C GLY A 142 -28.21 1.41 -11.65
N ILE A 143 -28.39 1.08 -10.37
CA ILE A 143 -28.64 -0.29 -9.91
C ILE A 143 -30.14 -0.57 -9.95
N THR A 144 -30.54 -1.59 -10.71
CA THR A 144 -31.95 -1.99 -10.82
C THR A 144 -32.41 -2.76 -9.58
N THR A 145 -33.43 -2.23 -8.90
CA THR A 145 -33.98 -2.81 -7.67
C THR A 145 -35.50 -2.95 -7.73
N LYS A 146 -36.04 -3.95 -7.03
CA LYS A 146 -37.47 -4.20 -6.85
C LYS A 146 -37.79 -4.40 -5.38
N ILE A 147 -38.90 -3.84 -4.90
CA ILE A 147 -39.33 -4.05 -3.51
C ILE A 147 -39.94 -5.45 -3.37
N SER A 148 -39.42 -6.25 -2.44
CA SER A 148 -39.93 -7.57 -2.07
C SER A 148 -39.98 -7.65 -0.55
N ARG A 149 -41.15 -7.98 0.01
CA ARG A 149 -41.37 -8.06 1.47
C ARG A 149 -40.82 -6.82 2.22
N GLU A 150 -41.24 -5.64 1.78
CA GLU A 150 -40.86 -4.33 2.35
C GLU A 150 -39.38 -3.94 2.20
N GLN A 151 -38.55 -4.73 1.50
CA GLN A 151 -37.13 -4.47 1.34
C GLN A 151 -36.71 -4.38 -0.14
N PRO A 152 -35.69 -3.57 -0.51
CA PRO A 152 -35.13 -3.57 -1.85
C PRO A 152 -34.35 -4.86 -2.13
N LEU A 153 -34.74 -5.56 -3.19
CA LEU A 153 -34.02 -6.68 -3.81
C LEU A 153 -33.30 -6.18 -5.07
N ILE A 154 -32.02 -6.50 -5.21
CA ILE A 154 -31.24 -6.26 -6.43
C ILE A 154 -31.53 -7.40 -7.41
N LEU A 155 -31.87 -7.07 -8.66
CA LEU A 155 -32.39 -8.05 -9.63
C LEU A 155 -31.31 -8.78 -10.42
N THR A 156 -30.22 -8.09 -10.76
CA THR A 156 -29.16 -8.61 -11.62
C THR A 156 -27.79 -8.35 -11.02
N ASN A 157 -26.82 -9.19 -11.39
CA ASN A 157 -25.42 -8.92 -11.09
C ASN A 157 -24.94 -7.81 -12.04
N ILE A 158 -24.49 -6.70 -11.47
CA ILE A 158 -24.00 -5.53 -12.23
C ILE A 158 -22.54 -5.31 -11.83
N THR A 159 -21.72 -4.88 -12.78
CA THR A 159 -20.28 -4.59 -12.61
C THR A 159 -20.03 -3.09 -12.61
#